data_AF-H2Y088-F1
#
_entry.id   AF-H2Y088-F1
#
_cell.length_a   1.000
_cell.length_b   1.000
_cell.length_c   1.000
_cell.angle_alpha   90.00
_cell.angle_beta   90.00
_cell.angle_gamma   90.00
#
_symmetry.space_group_name_H-M   'P 1'
#
loop_
_entity.id
_entity.type
_entity.pdbx_description
1 polymer ?
#
loop_
_entity_poly.entity_id
_entity_poly.type
_entity_poly.pdbx_seq_one_letter_code
_entity_poly.pdbx_strand_id
1 'polypeptide(L)'
;MSAGVTPDDTRANYGCITKDDRLSAEEMDSLRDQATAYEYLCHLEESKQWMEFCLQEELPPSVELEEGLRNGVFLGKLAHYFASDIIPLRKIYDKDLKKYEQKGLHFKHTDNINHFFRAMEKVGLPKIFFPETTDIYDRKNMPKTIYCIHALSLYLFKLGLAPQMKDLYGIVEFTEEELTNMQKELDKYGINMPQFSKIGGILANELSVDEAALHAAVIAINEALEAGDAEATMQALRNPNACLTTLDEQNSEEYQKRLMDSKRAKVEAAKNKVKTDNENEERDMYEELLTHAELQGNITKINLDIKVEKVNRDLTSNEGNLISDLTNLGISNVDPKNESWYL
;
A
#
# COMPACT_ATOMS: atom_id res chain seq x y z
N MET A 1 67.97 8.60 18.28
CA MET A 1 67.03 8.49 19.43
C MET A 1 65.82 9.33 19.10
N SER A 2 64.60 8.77 19.17
CA SER A 2 63.32 9.47 19.03
C SER A 2 63.07 10.20 17.68
N ALA A 3 61.84 10.57 17.31
CA ALA A 3 60.51 9.95 17.49
C ALA A 3 59.53 10.66 16.52
N GLY A 4 58.49 9.97 16.02
CA GLY A 4 57.50 10.58 15.12
C GLY A 4 56.31 9.66 14.83
N VAL A 5 55.10 10.10 15.18
CA VAL A 5 53.84 9.35 15.34
C VAL A 5 52.74 10.41 15.23
N THR A 6 51.64 10.33 14.45
CA THR A 6 51.02 9.36 13.49
C THR A 6 50.07 10.21 12.57
N PRO A 7 49.04 9.75 11.78
CA PRO A 7 48.42 8.41 11.63
C PRO A 7 47.97 8.01 10.19
N ASP A 8 47.21 6.91 10.13
CA ASP A 8 46.00 6.60 9.32
C ASP A 8 45.92 6.77 7.78
N ASP A 9 45.57 5.67 7.10
CA ASP A 9 44.62 5.60 5.98
C ASP A 9 44.14 4.15 5.79
N THR A 10 43.24 3.65 6.66
CA THR A 10 42.63 2.30 6.47
C THR A 10 41.62 2.27 5.34
N ARG A 11 42.10 2.21 4.10
CA ARG A 11 41.27 2.18 2.88
C ARG A 11 41.24 0.79 2.24
N ALA A 12 40.16 0.06 2.47
CA ALA A 12 39.94 -1.27 1.88
C ALA A 12 39.89 -1.19 0.34
N ASN A 13 40.84 -1.84 -0.33
CA ASN A 13 41.01 -1.75 -1.78
C ASN A 13 40.19 -2.83 -2.51
N TYR A 14 38.97 -2.50 -2.91
CA TYR A 14 38.12 -3.34 -3.78
C TYR A 14 38.71 -3.43 -5.20
N GLY A 15 39.76 -4.24 -5.36
CA GLY A 15 40.66 -4.12 -6.52
C GLY A 15 41.41 -5.38 -6.98
N CYS A 16 41.01 -6.60 -6.58
CA CYS A 16 41.47 -7.82 -7.27
C CYS A 16 40.52 -9.01 -7.05
N ILE A 17 39.97 -9.58 -8.13
CA ILE A 17 39.25 -10.86 -8.08
C ILE A 17 40.28 -11.98 -8.31
N THR A 18 40.83 -12.53 -7.24
CA THR A 18 41.55 -13.81 -7.26
C THR A 18 40.54 -14.95 -7.38
N LYS A 19 40.80 -15.89 -8.30
CA LYS A 19 39.90 -17.03 -8.54
C LYS A 19 40.16 -18.18 -7.54
N ASP A 20 39.12 -19.00 -7.41
CA ASP A 20 39.12 -20.35 -6.83
C ASP A 20 39.29 -20.45 -5.30
N ASP A 21 38.64 -19.57 -4.54
CA ASP A 21 37.77 -20.07 -3.46
C ASP A 21 36.46 -20.53 -4.10
N ARG A 22 36.42 -21.80 -4.51
CA ARG A 22 35.19 -22.44 -4.98
C ARG A 22 34.40 -22.93 -3.77
N LEU A 23 33.50 -22.07 -3.29
CA LEU A 23 32.39 -22.48 -2.42
C LEU A 23 31.80 -23.78 -2.95
N SER A 24 31.71 -24.78 -2.08
CA SER A 24 31.11 -26.07 -2.39
C SER A 24 29.63 -25.91 -2.76
N ALA A 25 29.02 -26.96 -3.32
CA ALA A 25 27.58 -26.95 -3.57
C ALA A 25 26.78 -26.71 -2.27
N GLU A 26 27.23 -27.31 -1.17
CA GLU A 26 26.61 -27.18 0.16
C GLU A 26 26.73 -25.75 0.72
N GLU A 27 27.88 -25.08 0.55
CA GLU A 27 28.06 -23.67 0.94
C GLU A 27 27.28 -22.71 0.02
N MET A 28 27.26 -22.98 -1.30
CA MET A 28 26.51 -22.18 -2.27
C MET A 28 25.00 -22.24 -2.04
N ASP A 29 24.46 -23.40 -1.64
CA ASP A 29 23.05 -23.55 -1.31
C ASP A 29 22.75 -22.97 0.08
N SER A 30 23.58 -23.21 1.09
CA SER A 30 23.42 -22.59 2.41
C SER A 30 23.45 -21.04 2.39
N LEU A 31 24.17 -20.42 1.44
CA LEU A 31 24.16 -18.97 1.23
C LEU A 31 22.89 -18.47 0.53
N ARG A 32 22.29 -19.27 -0.36
CA ARG A 32 20.99 -18.96 -0.98
C ARG A 32 19.86 -19.07 0.03
N ASP A 33 19.91 -20.09 0.87
CA ASP A 33 18.99 -20.32 1.98
C ASP A 33 19.00 -19.11 2.93
N GLN A 34 20.16 -18.73 3.48
CA GLN A 34 20.30 -17.54 4.31
C GLN A 34 19.80 -16.24 3.64
N ALA A 35 20.07 -16.05 2.35
CA ALA A 35 19.54 -14.89 1.60
C ALA A 35 18.01 -14.92 1.48
N THR A 36 17.42 -16.10 1.30
CA THR A 36 15.96 -16.31 1.21
C THR A 36 15.26 -16.05 2.56
N ALA A 37 15.87 -16.51 3.66
CA ALA A 37 15.39 -16.19 5.01
C ALA A 37 15.47 -14.69 5.33
N TYR A 38 16.53 -14.01 4.88
CA TYR A 38 16.66 -12.55 5.00
C TYR A 38 15.60 -11.80 4.17
N GLU A 39 15.43 -12.16 2.89
CA GLU A 39 14.41 -11.58 1.99
C GLU A 39 13.00 -11.71 2.61
N TYR A 40 12.68 -12.87 3.18
CA TYR A 40 11.37 -13.07 3.81
C TYR A 40 11.18 -12.29 5.13
N LEU A 41 12.23 -12.14 5.95
CA LEU A 41 12.19 -11.29 7.15
C LEU A 41 11.97 -9.81 6.79
N CYS A 42 12.59 -9.31 5.72
CA CYS A 42 12.25 -8.00 5.16
C CYS A 42 10.77 -7.91 4.78
N HIS A 43 10.24 -8.87 4.02
CA HIS A 43 8.83 -8.87 3.60
C HIS A 43 7.81 -8.98 4.75
N LEU A 44 8.18 -9.63 5.86
CA LEU A 44 7.41 -9.64 7.11
C LEU A 44 7.42 -8.25 7.78
N GLU A 45 8.57 -7.60 7.89
CA GLU A 45 8.69 -6.26 8.50
C GLU A 45 8.01 -5.17 7.64
N GLU A 46 8.10 -5.26 6.32
CA GLU A 46 7.38 -4.39 5.37
C GLU A 46 5.85 -4.54 5.52
N SER A 47 5.39 -5.80 5.64
CA SER A 47 3.98 -6.11 5.90
C SER A 47 3.53 -5.58 7.26
N LYS A 48 4.37 -5.72 8.30
CA LYS A 48 4.13 -5.16 9.63
C LYS A 48 3.93 -3.65 9.56
N GLN A 49 4.95 -2.89 9.15
CA GLN A 49 4.91 -1.43 9.19
C GLN A 49 3.78 -0.83 8.35
N TRP A 50 3.44 -1.46 7.22
CA TRP A 50 2.31 -1.03 6.40
C TRP A 50 0.96 -1.33 7.07
N MET A 51 0.80 -2.51 7.69
CA MET A 51 -0.41 -2.82 8.46
C MET A 51 -0.56 -1.93 9.69
N GLU A 52 0.51 -1.67 10.45
CA GLU A 52 0.48 -0.74 11.60
C GLU A 52 0.05 0.67 11.18
N PHE A 53 0.54 1.16 10.03
CA PHE A 53 0.10 2.44 9.48
C PHE A 53 -1.38 2.43 9.09
N CYS A 54 -1.86 1.41 8.39
CA CYS A 54 -3.27 1.31 8.00
C CYS A 54 -4.23 1.11 9.19
N LEU A 55 -3.79 0.43 10.26
CA LEU A 55 -4.63 0.10 11.40
C LEU A 55 -4.52 1.08 12.58
N GLN A 56 -3.46 1.88 12.64
CA GLN A 56 -3.12 2.77 13.76
C GLN A 56 -3.03 2.02 15.11
N GLU A 57 -2.54 0.78 15.08
CA GLU A 57 -2.24 -0.06 16.24
C GLU A 57 -0.94 -0.83 16.02
N GLU A 58 -0.23 -1.15 17.11
CA GLU A 58 1.01 -1.91 17.09
C GLU A 58 0.74 -3.40 16.82
N LEU A 59 1.56 -4.01 15.96
CA LEU A 59 1.51 -5.44 15.62
C LEU A 59 2.66 -6.20 16.31
N PRO A 60 2.57 -7.54 16.41
CA PRO A 60 3.67 -8.37 16.94
C PRO A 60 5.02 -8.12 16.22
N PRO A 61 6.16 -8.50 16.81
CA PRO A 61 7.45 -8.53 16.11
C PRO A 61 7.36 -9.26 14.77
N SER A 62 8.16 -8.90 13.77
CA SER A 62 8.13 -9.49 12.43
C SER A 62 8.29 -11.02 12.45
N VAL A 63 9.09 -11.55 13.39
CA VAL A 63 9.26 -12.99 13.64
C VAL A 63 8.04 -13.70 14.27
N GLU A 64 7.14 -12.96 14.92
CA GLU A 64 5.88 -13.48 15.50
C GLU A 64 4.64 -13.12 14.65
N LEU A 65 4.80 -12.24 13.65
CA LEU A 65 3.73 -11.73 12.80
C LEU A 65 2.89 -12.86 12.19
N GLU A 66 3.54 -13.93 11.72
CA GLU A 66 2.85 -15.10 11.17
C GLU A 66 1.82 -15.69 12.15
N GLU A 67 2.22 -15.96 13.39
CA GLU A 67 1.34 -16.55 14.40
C GLU A 67 0.25 -15.55 14.83
N GLY A 68 0.61 -14.26 14.93
CA GLY A 68 -0.31 -13.16 15.20
C GLY A 68 -1.44 -13.00 14.17
N LEU A 69 -1.18 -13.31 12.89
CA LEU A 69 -2.18 -13.23 11.81
C LEU A 69 -3.16 -14.42 11.80
N ARG A 70 -2.87 -15.55 12.44
CA ARG A 70 -3.68 -16.79 12.36
C ARG A 70 -5.10 -16.68 12.93
N ASN A 71 -5.28 -15.84 13.94
CA ASN A 71 -6.60 -15.50 14.51
C ASN A 71 -7.43 -14.59 13.58
N GLY A 72 -6.84 -14.11 12.48
CA GLY A 72 -7.45 -13.25 11.48
C GLY A 72 -7.88 -11.87 11.99
N VAL A 73 -7.64 -11.50 13.26
CA VAL A 73 -8.17 -10.26 13.85
C VAL A 73 -7.59 -9.04 13.14
N PHE A 74 -6.26 -8.99 12.97
CA PHE A 74 -5.59 -7.93 12.20
C PHE A 74 -6.05 -7.91 10.73
N LEU A 75 -6.19 -9.09 10.09
CA LEU A 75 -6.73 -9.19 8.72
C LEU A 75 -8.18 -8.68 8.62
N GLY A 76 -9.01 -8.94 9.63
CA GLY A 76 -10.39 -8.46 9.73
C GLY A 76 -10.50 -6.97 10.01
N LYS A 77 -9.54 -6.39 10.74
CA LYS A 77 -9.41 -4.93 10.91
C LYS A 77 -8.92 -4.28 9.61
N LEU A 78 -8.00 -4.91 8.90
CA LEU A 78 -7.54 -4.43 7.59
C LEU A 78 -8.69 -4.49 6.57
N ALA A 79 -9.50 -5.55 6.60
CA ALA A 79 -10.74 -5.66 5.85
C ALA A 79 -11.74 -4.52 6.16
N HIS A 80 -11.78 -4.03 7.41
CA HIS A 80 -12.57 -2.85 7.76
C HIS A 80 -11.97 -1.56 7.20
N TYR A 81 -10.64 -1.38 7.25
CA TYR A 81 -9.96 -0.18 6.77
C TYR A 81 -10.33 0.17 5.32
N PHE A 82 -10.25 -0.81 4.40
CA PHE A 82 -10.52 -0.56 2.97
C PHE A 82 -11.92 -1.00 2.48
N ALA A 83 -12.72 -1.70 3.29
CA ALA A 83 -14.09 -2.13 2.94
C ALA A 83 -15.05 -2.04 4.14
N SER A 84 -15.07 -0.86 4.78
CA SER A 84 -15.87 -0.57 5.99
C SER A 84 -17.38 -0.71 5.79
N ASP A 85 -17.86 -0.54 4.55
CA ASP A 85 -19.26 -0.68 4.13
C ASP A 85 -19.79 -2.11 4.37
N ILE A 86 -19.03 -3.11 3.93
CA ILE A 86 -19.39 -4.52 4.06
C ILE A 86 -18.80 -5.16 5.33
N ILE A 87 -17.65 -4.71 5.84
CA ILE A 87 -17.01 -5.23 7.06
C ILE A 87 -16.97 -4.15 8.19
N PRO A 88 -18.07 -3.83 8.87
CA PRO A 88 -18.01 -3.04 10.11
C PRO A 88 -17.28 -3.78 11.25
N LEU A 89 -16.43 -3.08 12.02
CA LEU A 89 -15.64 -3.63 13.15
C LEU A 89 -16.44 -4.56 14.10
N ARG A 90 -17.73 -4.26 14.34
CA ARG A 90 -18.63 -5.09 15.16
C ARG A 90 -18.85 -6.53 14.67
N LYS A 91 -18.44 -6.86 13.44
CA LYS A 91 -18.46 -8.24 12.90
C LYS A 91 -17.22 -9.05 13.29
N ILE A 92 -16.09 -8.37 13.57
CA ILE A 92 -14.81 -9.01 13.89
C ILE A 92 -14.93 -9.74 15.22
N TYR A 93 -14.73 -11.06 15.19
CA TYR A 93 -14.70 -11.90 16.38
C TYR A 93 -13.37 -11.70 17.11
N ASP A 94 -13.47 -11.46 18.42
CA ASP A 94 -12.32 -11.26 19.31
C ASP A 94 -11.37 -10.12 18.93
N LYS A 95 -11.94 -9.00 18.47
CA LYS A 95 -11.22 -7.75 18.15
C LYS A 95 -10.22 -7.22 19.20
N ASP A 96 -10.37 -7.65 20.46
CA ASP A 96 -9.53 -7.29 21.61
C ASP A 96 -8.52 -8.39 22.01
N LEU A 97 -8.40 -9.48 21.23
CA LEU A 97 -7.54 -10.67 21.46
C LEU A 97 -7.72 -11.48 22.77
N LYS A 98 -8.55 -11.01 23.71
CA LYS A 98 -8.77 -11.59 25.05
C LYS A 98 -9.14 -13.09 25.10
N LYS A 99 -9.76 -13.67 24.05
CA LYS A 99 -10.02 -15.12 24.01
C LYS A 99 -8.86 -15.89 23.39
N TYR A 100 -8.16 -15.29 22.42
CA TYR A 100 -6.90 -15.83 21.91
C TYR A 100 -5.84 -15.90 23.03
N GLU A 101 -5.68 -14.85 23.82
CA GLU A 101 -4.83 -14.83 25.03
C GLU A 101 -5.19 -15.92 26.05
N GLN A 102 -6.49 -16.14 26.31
CA GLN A 102 -6.95 -17.06 27.36
C GLN A 102 -7.05 -18.53 26.93
N LYS A 103 -7.24 -18.80 25.62
CA LYS A 103 -7.62 -20.14 25.11
C LYS A 103 -6.99 -20.50 23.76
N GLY A 104 -6.15 -19.65 23.20
CA GLY A 104 -5.55 -19.83 21.88
C GLY A 104 -6.56 -19.78 20.73
N LEU A 105 -6.22 -20.46 19.64
CA LEU A 105 -6.92 -20.37 18.37
C LEU A 105 -8.28 -21.13 18.38
N HIS A 106 -9.36 -20.38 18.54
CA HIS A 106 -10.74 -20.89 18.42
C HIS A 106 -11.25 -20.85 16.97
N PHE A 107 -12.02 -21.87 16.52
CA PHE A 107 -12.51 -22.01 15.14
C PHE A 107 -13.21 -20.76 14.57
N LYS A 108 -13.96 -20.02 15.41
CA LYS A 108 -14.67 -18.80 14.99
C LYS A 108 -13.73 -17.66 14.51
N HIS A 109 -12.42 -17.72 14.76
CA HIS A 109 -11.45 -16.82 14.13
C HIS A 109 -11.43 -16.93 12.59
N THR A 110 -11.84 -18.07 12.02
CA THR A 110 -12.01 -18.20 10.56
C THR A 110 -13.04 -17.22 9.98
N ASP A 111 -14.02 -16.73 10.75
CA ASP A 111 -14.93 -15.66 10.31
C ASP A 111 -14.16 -14.37 9.96
N ASN A 112 -13.10 -14.03 10.71
CA ASN A 112 -12.28 -12.84 10.46
C ASN A 112 -11.49 -12.96 9.15
N ILE A 113 -10.93 -14.14 8.88
CA ILE A 113 -10.23 -14.46 7.62
C ILE A 113 -11.23 -14.39 6.44
N ASN A 114 -12.43 -14.95 6.62
CA ASN A 114 -13.51 -14.86 5.63
C ASN A 114 -14.05 -13.43 5.42
N HIS A 115 -13.89 -12.52 6.40
CA HIS A 115 -14.16 -11.10 6.22
C HIS A 115 -13.09 -10.41 5.36
N PHE A 116 -11.80 -10.75 5.56
CA PHE A 116 -10.70 -10.28 4.73
C PHE A 116 -10.84 -10.70 3.27
N PHE A 117 -11.16 -11.97 3.00
CA PHE A 117 -11.36 -12.46 1.62
C PHE A 117 -12.52 -11.74 0.91
N ARG A 118 -13.64 -11.49 1.62
CA ARG A 118 -14.78 -10.73 1.08
C ARG A 118 -14.45 -9.26 0.82
N ALA A 119 -13.59 -8.65 1.63
CA ALA A 119 -13.11 -7.29 1.40
C ALA A 119 -12.24 -7.22 0.14
N MET A 120 -11.27 -8.13 -0.01
CA MET A 120 -10.41 -8.19 -1.21
C MET A 120 -11.22 -8.46 -2.50
N GLU A 121 -12.23 -9.34 -2.44
CA GLU A 121 -13.15 -9.59 -3.55
C GLU A 121 -14.03 -8.35 -3.88
N LYS A 122 -14.42 -7.57 -2.86
CA LYS A 122 -15.20 -6.33 -3.02
C LYS A 122 -14.41 -5.18 -3.66
N VAL A 123 -13.09 -5.08 -3.41
CA VAL A 123 -12.24 -4.09 -4.12
C VAL A 123 -11.74 -4.58 -5.47
N GLY A 124 -11.87 -5.86 -5.80
CA GLY A 124 -11.49 -6.40 -7.11
C GLY A 124 -10.08 -6.96 -7.22
N LEU A 125 -9.40 -7.27 -6.10
CA LEU A 125 -8.08 -7.91 -6.14
C LEU A 125 -8.17 -9.28 -6.84
N PRO A 126 -7.29 -9.60 -7.82
CA PRO A 126 -7.36 -10.88 -8.53
C PRO A 126 -7.19 -12.11 -7.62
N LYS A 127 -8.04 -13.12 -7.82
CA LYS A 127 -8.10 -14.31 -6.95
C LYS A 127 -6.84 -15.17 -6.96
N ILE A 128 -5.94 -15.00 -7.94
CA ILE A 128 -4.64 -15.67 -7.97
C ILE A 128 -3.74 -15.31 -6.77
N PHE A 129 -3.96 -14.16 -6.13
CA PHE A 129 -3.20 -13.72 -4.96
C PHE A 129 -3.73 -14.30 -3.65
N PHE A 130 -4.96 -14.88 -3.63
CA PHE A 130 -5.65 -15.19 -2.38
C PHE A 130 -5.07 -16.45 -1.70
N PRO A 131 -4.74 -16.40 -0.40
CA PRO A 131 -4.50 -17.59 0.41
C PRO A 131 -5.82 -18.32 0.68
N GLU A 132 -5.73 -19.60 1.02
CA GLU A 132 -6.85 -20.34 1.57
C GLU A 132 -7.01 -20.04 3.08
N THR A 133 -8.18 -20.31 3.67
CA THR A 133 -8.36 -20.18 5.13
C THR A 133 -7.40 -21.10 5.90
N THR A 134 -7.08 -22.26 5.30
CA THR A 134 -6.11 -23.27 5.72
C THR A 134 -4.66 -22.78 5.70
N ASP A 135 -4.27 -21.97 4.70
CA ASP A 135 -2.93 -21.39 4.59
C ASP A 135 -2.61 -20.53 5.83
N ILE A 136 -3.60 -19.76 6.30
CA ILE A 136 -3.53 -18.87 7.46
C ILE A 136 -3.78 -19.62 8.77
N TYR A 137 -4.98 -20.17 8.96
CA TYR A 137 -5.46 -20.67 10.26
C TYR A 137 -4.63 -21.86 10.76
N ASP A 138 -4.35 -22.83 9.88
CA ASP A 138 -3.51 -24.00 10.20
C ASP A 138 -2.00 -23.68 10.08
N ARG A 139 -1.61 -22.43 9.72
CA ARG A 139 -0.24 -22.02 9.36
C ARG A 139 0.40 -22.95 8.31
N LYS A 140 -0.36 -23.33 7.27
CA LYS A 140 0.11 -24.21 6.19
C LYS A 140 0.91 -23.50 5.10
N ASN A 141 0.64 -22.22 4.85
CA ASN A 141 1.36 -21.41 3.86
C ASN A 141 1.21 -19.92 4.18
N MET A 142 1.82 -19.49 5.28
CA MET A 142 1.83 -18.08 5.64
C MET A 142 2.63 -17.20 4.64
N PRO A 143 3.71 -17.65 3.96
CA PRO A 143 4.36 -16.88 2.90
C PRO A 143 3.41 -16.43 1.78
N LYS A 144 2.44 -17.28 1.38
CA LYS A 144 1.37 -16.90 0.43
C LYS A 144 0.41 -15.85 0.99
N THR A 145 0.25 -15.76 2.31
CA THR A 145 -0.52 -14.71 2.98
C THR A 145 0.24 -13.38 2.98
N ILE A 146 1.55 -13.40 3.27
CA ILE A 146 2.42 -12.21 3.18
C ILE A 146 2.48 -11.69 1.74
N TYR A 147 2.62 -12.58 0.75
CA TYR A 147 2.51 -12.27 -0.68
C TYR A 147 1.15 -11.64 -1.06
N CYS A 148 0.06 -12.11 -0.46
CA CYS A 148 -1.26 -11.50 -0.65
C CYS A 148 -1.37 -10.10 -0.03
N ILE A 149 -0.74 -9.86 1.13
CA ILE A 149 -0.69 -8.53 1.77
C ILE A 149 0.12 -7.56 0.92
N HIS A 150 1.25 -7.99 0.34
CA HIS A 150 2.05 -7.23 -0.63
C HIS A 150 1.27 -6.91 -1.92
N ALA A 151 0.55 -7.88 -2.47
CA ALA A 151 -0.30 -7.65 -3.66
C ALA A 151 -1.45 -6.67 -3.37
N LEU A 152 -2.06 -6.79 -2.18
CA LEU A 152 -3.10 -5.89 -1.71
C LEU A 152 -2.57 -4.47 -1.45
N SER A 153 -1.38 -4.32 -0.85
CA SER A 153 -0.80 -3.00 -0.56
C SER A 153 -0.51 -2.22 -1.84
N LEU A 154 0.09 -2.86 -2.84
CA LEU A 154 0.31 -2.27 -4.15
C LEU A 154 -1.00 -1.93 -4.87
N TYR A 155 -2.01 -2.79 -4.75
CA TYR A 155 -3.32 -2.57 -5.38
C TYR A 155 -4.10 -1.41 -4.74
N LEU A 156 -4.18 -1.37 -3.40
CA LEU A 156 -4.81 -0.26 -2.67
C LEU A 156 -4.06 1.06 -2.86
N PHE A 157 -2.74 1.04 -3.01
CA PHE A 157 -1.96 2.22 -3.40
C PHE A 157 -2.31 2.71 -4.81
N LYS A 158 -2.42 1.82 -5.80
CA LYS A 158 -2.88 2.18 -7.17
C LYS A 158 -4.30 2.78 -7.19
N LEU A 159 -5.16 2.39 -6.24
CA LEU A 159 -6.50 2.96 -6.04
C LEU A 159 -6.54 4.22 -5.15
N GLY A 160 -5.40 4.65 -4.59
CA GLY A 160 -5.34 5.79 -3.66
C GLY A 160 -6.02 5.56 -2.30
N LEU A 161 -6.23 4.30 -1.92
CA LEU A 161 -6.91 3.88 -0.68
C LEU A 161 -5.95 3.57 0.49
N ALA A 162 -4.67 3.36 0.19
CA ALA A 162 -3.62 3.06 1.18
C ALA A 162 -2.30 3.73 0.76
N PRO A 163 -1.35 3.97 1.70
CA PRO A 163 0.01 4.38 1.34
C PRO A 163 0.74 3.25 0.60
N GLN A 164 1.79 3.63 -0.13
CA GLN A 164 2.76 2.68 -0.68
C GLN A 164 3.49 1.97 0.47
N MET A 165 3.60 0.64 0.37
CA MET A 165 4.49 -0.16 1.22
C MET A 165 5.95 0.19 0.91
N LYS A 166 6.81 0.27 1.94
CA LYS A 166 8.25 0.52 1.76
C LYS A 166 8.93 -0.75 1.26
N ASP A 167 10.03 -0.58 0.53
CA ASP A 167 11.08 -1.59 0.39
C ASP A 167 12.08 -1.38 1.56
N LEU A 168 12.38 -2.46 2.28
CA LEU A 168 13.29 -2.50 3.42
C LEU A 168 14.47 -3.49 3.21
N TYR A 169 14.57 -4.07 2.01
CA TYR A 169 15.63 -5.03 1.67
C TYR A 169 17.01 -4.36 1.70
N GLY A 170 17.92 -4.88 2.53
CA GLY A 170 19.24 -4.29 2.76
C GLY A 170 19.22 -3.03 3.64
N ILE A 171 18.08 -2.66 4.22
CA ILE A 171 17.94 -1.51 5.15
C ILE A 171 17.78 -2.00 6.60
N VAL A 172 17.06 -3.11 6.81
CA VAL A 172 16.86 -3.71 8.13
C VAL A 172 17.91 -4.79 8.39
N GLU A 173 18.48 -4.78 9.59
CA GLU A 173 19.37 -5.83 10.10
C GLU A 173 18.59 -6.79 11.02
N PHE A 174 18.81 -8.08 10.86
CA PHE A 174 18.24 -9.14 11.71
C PHE A 174 19.37 -9.93 12.37
N THR A 175 19.13 -10.51 13.54
CA THR A 175 20.16 -11.32 14.23
C THR A 175 20.37 -12.68 13.56
N GLU A 176 21.55 -13.27 13.78
CA GLU A 176 21.85 -14.63 13.31
C GLU A 176 20.85 -15.68 13.84
N GLU A 177 20.29 -15.48 15.04
CA GLU A 177 19.28 -16.37 15.61
C GLU A 177 17.94 -16.26 14.88
N GLU A 178 17.47 -15.06 14.56
CA GLU A 178 16.23 -14.84 13.81
C GLU A 178 16.33 -15.40 12.38
N LEU A 179 17.44 -15.14 11.70
CA LEU A 179 17.74 -15.71 10.37
C LEU A 179 17.78 -17.25 10.41
N THR A 180 18.49 -17.81 11.38
CA THR A 180 18.63 -19.25 11.58
C THR A 180 17.30 -19.92 11.95
N ASN A 181 16.42 -19.22 12.68
CA ASN A 181 15.10 -19.72 13.03
C ASN A 181 14.13 -19.63 11.85
N MET A 182 14.14 -18.53 11.09
CA MET A 182 13.30 -18.38 9.89
C MET A 182 13.64 -19.40 8.81
N GLN A 183 14.94 -19.65 8.55
CA GLN A 183 15.35 -20.71 7.61
C GLN A 183 14.77 -22.08 8.03
N LYS A 184 14.93 -22.46 9.30
CA LYS A 184 14.36 -23.70 9.85
C LYS A 184 12.83 -23.73 9.83
N GLU A 185 12.12 -22.62 9.62
CA GLU A 185 10.68 -22.65 9.40
C GLU A 185 10.36 -22.86 7.92
N LEU A 186 10.99 -22.09 7.01
CA LEU A 186 10.88 -22.28 5.56
C LEU A 186 11.18 -23.74 5.14
N ASP A 187 12.27 -24.31 5.66
CA ASP A 187 12.68 -25.71 5.44
C ASP A 187 11.58 -26.74 5.79
N LYS A 188 10.88 -26.54 6.91
CA LYS A 188 9.86 -27.49 7.41
C LYS A 188 8.65 -27.55 6.49
N TYR A 189 8.31 -26.43 5.86
CA TYR A 189 7.15 -26.33 4.99
C TYR A 189 7.45 -26.79 3.55
N GLY A 190 8.70 -26.72 3.10
CA GLY A 190 9.09 -27.08 1.73
C GLY A 190 8.38 -26.22 0.66
N ILE A 191 8.03 -24.98 1.00
CA ILE A 191 7.28 -24.06 0.14
C ILE A 191 8.27 -23.35 -0.79
N ASN A 192 8.01 -23.42 -2.11
CA ASN A 192 8.64 -22.52 -3.06
C ASN A 192 8.20 -21.08 -2.74
N MET A 193 9.15 -20.22 -2.37
CA MET A 193 8.89 -18.83 -2.04
C MET A 193 8.14 -18.10 -3.16
N PRO A 194 7.07 -17.34 -2.84
CA PRO A 194 6.38 -16.49 -3.81
C PRO A 194 7.33 -15.44 -4.42
N GLN A 195 7.12 -15.08 -5.69
CA GLN A 195 8.01 -14.14 -6.38
C GLN A 195 7.53 -12.70 -6.17
N PHE A 196 7.80 -12.15 -4.97
CA PHE A 196 7.41 -10.81 -4.54
C PHE A 196 7.78 -9.72 -5.56
N SER A 197 9.01 -9.76 -6.08
CA SER A 197 9.51 -8.86 -7.15
C SER A 197 8.70 -8.88 -8.45
N LYS A 198 7.82 -9.88 -8.67
CA LYS A 198 6.94 -9.97 -9.85
C LYS A 198 5.49 -9.59 -9.58
N ILE A 199 5.11 -9.29 -8.33
CA ILE A 199 3.74 -8.89 -7.97
C ILE A 199 3.24 -7.76 -8.88
N GLY A 200 4.04 -6.71 -9.10
CA GLY A 200 3.64 -5.59 -9.94
C GLY A 200 3.34 -5.96 -11.41
N GLY A 201 4.15 -6.85 -12.00
CA GLY A 201 3.97 -7.32 -13.37
C GLY A 201 2.85 -8.35 -13.52
N ILE A 202 2.65 -9.23 -12.53
CA ILE A 202 1.54 -10.17 -12.49
C ILE A 202 0.22 -9.42 -12.29
N LEU A 203 0.18 -8.46 -11.34
CA LEU A 203 -0.98 -7.61 -11.10
C LEU A 203 -1.31 -6.73 -12.30
N ALA A 204 -0.31 -6.24 -13.03
CA ALA A 204 -0.53 -5.59 -14.33
C ALA A 204 -1.16 -6.57 -15.34
N ASN A 205 -0.57 -7.77 -15.54
CA ASN A 205 -1.07 -8.75 -16.51
C ASN A 205 -2.49 -9.27 -16.23
N GLU A 206 -2.87 -9.48 -14.96
CA GLU A 206 -4.25 -9.89 -14.62
C GLU A 206 -5.27 -8.76 -14.81
N LEU A 207 -4.82 -7.50 -14.74
CA LEU A 207 -5.61 -6.30 -15.03
C LEU A 207 -5.51 -5.85 -16.51
N SER A 208 -4.57 -6.39 -17.30
CA SER A 208 -4.22 -5.84 -18.62
C SER A 208 -5.27 -6.09 -19.70
N VAL A 209 -6.23 -6.96 -19.41
CA VAL A 209 -7.47 -7.12 -20.20
C VAL A 209 -8.24 -5.78 -20.28
N ASP A 210 -8.10 -4.91 -19.29
CA ASP A 210 -8.69 -3.56 -19.25
C ASP A 210 -7.65 -2.42 -19.31
N GLU A 211 -6.34 -2.68 -19.24
CA GLU A 211 -5.30 -1.62 -19.20
C GLU A 211 -5.31 -0.73 -20.45
N ALA A 212 -5.60 -1.29 -21.63
CA ALA A 212 -5.78 -0.50 -22.85
C ALA A 212 -7.04 0.40 -22.80
N ALA A 213 -8.09 -0.03 -22.09
CA ALA A 213 -9.33 0.73 -21.95
C ALA A 213 -9.24 1.77 -20.81
N LEU A 214 -8.50 1.46 -19.74
CA LEU A 214 -8.07 2.39 -18.70
C LEU A 214 -7.20 3.50 -19.29
N HIS A 215 -6.23 3.15 -20.15
CA HIS A 215 -5.39 4.13 -20.85
C HIS A 215 -6.23 5.03 -21.76
N ALA A 216 -7.15 4.47 -22.53
CA ALA A 216 -8.10 5.24 -23.33
C ALA A 216 -9.03 6.14 -22.48
N ALA A 217 -9.45 5.69 -21.30
CA ALA A 217 -10.26 6.47 -20.37
C ALA A 217 -9.46 7.64 -19.76
N VAL A 218 -8.21 7.41 -19.36
CA VAL A 218 -7.27 8.44 -18.87
C VAL A 218 -6.99 9.48 -19.95
N ILE A 219 -6.81 9.07 -21.22
CA ILE A 219 -6.70 9.99 -22.36
C ILE A 219 -7.98 10.82 -22.50
N ALA A 220 -9.17 10.19 -22.54
CA ALA A 220 -10.44 10.90 -22.68
C ALA A 220 -10.71 11.90 -21.53
N ILE A 221 -10.30 11.59 -20.29
CA ILE A 221 -10.33 12.53 -19.17
C ILE A 221 -9.39 13.71 -19.42
N ASN A 222 -8.17 13.46 -19.91
CA ASN A 222 -7.21 14.51 -20.22
C ASN A 222 -7.66 15.42 -21.38
N GLU A 223 -8.39 14.89 -22.36
CA GLU A 223 -8.99 15.63 -23.47
C GLU A 223 -10.20 16.46 -23.02
N ALA A 224 -11.09 15.89 -22.20
CA ALA A 224 -12.23 16.61 -21.64
C ALA A 224 -11.80 17.78 -20.74
N LEU A 225 -10.75 17.57 -19.93
CA LEU A 225 -10.12 18.62 -19.12
C LEU A 225 -9.65 19.80 -20.00
N GLU A 226 -9.01 19.52 -21.14
CA GLU A 226 -8.57 20.54 -22.12
C GLU A 226 -9.73 21.25 -22.82
N ALA A 227 -10.84 20.54 -23.09
CA ALA A 227 -12.04 21.14 -23.67
C ALA A 227 -12.70 22.19 -22.76
N GLY A 228 -12.42 22.14 -21.45
CA GLY A 228 -12.83 23.18 -20.49
C GLY A 228 -14.24 23.01 -19.91
N ASP A 229 -14.97 21.97 -20.32
CA ASP A 229 -16.36 21.72 -19.91
C ASP A 229 -16.41 20.78 -18.70
N ALA A 230 -16.97 21.28 -17.60
CA ALA A 230 -17.07 20.54 -16.35
C ALA A 230 -18.03 19.33 -16.43
N GLU A 231 -19.07 19.37 -17.26
CA GLU A 231 -19.99 18.23 -17.43
C GLU A 231 -19.34 17.15 -18.29
N ALA A 232 -18.65 17.53 -19.38
CA ALA A 232 -17.89 16.60 -20.21
C ALA A 232 -16.76 15.93 -19.42
N THR A 233 -16.02 16.68 -18.60
CA THR A 233 -15.01 16.13 -17.69
C THR A 233 -15.64 15.23 -16.64
N MET A 234 -16.77 15.60 -16.03
CA MET A 234 -17.46 14.71 -15.10
C MET A 234 -17.94 13.42 -15.78
N GLN A 235 -18.41 13.49 -17.03
CA GLN A 235 -18.77 12.32 -17.82
C GLN A 235 -17.56 11.42 -18.12
N ALA A 236 -16.40 11.99 -18.44
CA ALA A 236 -15.16 11.24 -18.64
C ALA A 236 -14.65 10.61 -17.34
N LEU A 237 -14.72 11.31 -16.21
CA LEU A 237 -14.36 10.80 -14.88
C LEU A 237 -15.26 9.64 -14.44
N ARG A 238 -16.57 9.69 -14.77
CA ARG A 238 -17.55 8.60 -14.53
C ARG A 238 -17.31 7.33 -15.36
N ASN A 239 -16.37 7.33 -16.30
CA ASN A 239 -16.09 6.15 -17.14
C ASN A 239 -15.67 4.96 -16.24
N PRO A 240 -16.40 3.83 -16.23
CA PRO A 240 -16.07 2.70 -15.34
C PRO A 240 -14.66 2.14 -15.60
N ASN A 241 -14.19 2.23 -16.85
CA ASN A 241 -12.87 1.77 -17.27
C ASN A 241 -11.76 2.70 -16.75
N ALA A 242 -12.09 3.93 -16.30
CA ALA A 242 -11.13 4.80 -15.62
C ALA A 242 -10.81 4.31 -14.19
N CYS A 243 -11.58 3.39 -13.63
CA CYS A 243 -11.43 2.80 -12.29
C CYS A 243 -11.40 3.80 -11.11
N LEU A 244 -11.79 5.06 -11.34
CA LEU A 244 -11.69 6.14 -10.35
C LEU A 244 -12.68 5.97 -9.20
N THR A 245 -12.18 6.12 -7.98
CA THR A 245 -12.91 5.99 -6.72
C THR A 245 -13.10 7.34 -6.02
N THR A 246 -14.07 7.40 -5.10
CA THR A 246 -14.45 8.60 -4.30
C THR A 246 -15.08 9.77 -5.07
N LEU A 247 -15.35 9.64 -6.38
CA LEU A 247 -16.03 10.67 -7.16
C LEU A 247 -17.37 11.11 -6.54
N ASP A 248 -17.56 12.42 -6.40
CA ASP A 248 -18.77 13.10 -5.95
C ASP A 248 -19.27 14.01 -7.07
N GLU A 249 -20.48 13.72 -7.55
CA GLU A 249 -21.10 14.39 -8.70
C GLU A 249 -21.37 15.89 -8.46
N GLN A 250 -21.41 16.33 -7.20
CA GLN A 250 -21.67 17.73 -6.84
C GLN A 250 -20.45 18.65 -7.05
N ASN A 251 -19.25 18.06 -7.24
CA ASN A 251 -17.98 18.79 -7.27
C ASN A 251 -17.40 18.97 -8.70
N SER A 252 -18.21 18.78 -9.75
CA SER A 252 -17.78 18.79 -11.16
C SER A 252 -16.98 20.03 -11.59
N GLU A 253 -17.46 21.23 -11.22
CA GLU A 253 -16.75 22.49 -11.51
C GLU A 253 -15.36 22.55 -10.85
N GLU A 254 -15.25 22.10 -9.60
CA GLU A 254 -14.02 22.18 -8.82
C GLU A 254 -13.03 21.06 -9.19
N TYR A 255 -13.53 19.89 -9.63
CA TYR A 255 -12.73 18.87 -10.32
C TYR A 255 -12.14 19.43 -11.62
N GLN A 256 -12.98 19.95 -12.52
CA GLN A 256 -12.53 20.53 -13.80
C GLN A 256 -11.43 21.57 -13.59
N LYS A 257 -11.62 22.47 -12.63
CA LYS A 257 -10.67 23.52 -12.25
C LYS A 257 -9.37 22.97 -11.65
N ARG A 258 -9.45 22.25 -10.52
CA ARG A 258 -8.24 21.80 -9.79
C ARG A 258 -7.45 20.73 -10.57
N LEU A 259 -8.11 19.86 -11.33
CA LEU A 259 -7.41 18.90 -12.21
C LEU A 259 -6.72 19.61 -13.37
N MET A 260 -7.31 20.65 -13.97
CA MET A 260 -6.62 21.44 -15.01
C MET A 260 -5.42 22.21 -14.47
N ASP A 261 -5.50 22.76 -13.26
CA ASP A 261 -4.34 23.43 -12.64
C ASP A 261 -3.23 22.43 -12.28
N SER A 262 -3.57 21.22 -11.81
CA SER A 262 -2.60 20.13 -11.66
C SER A 262 -1.98 19.68 -12.99
N LYS A 263 -2.78 19.59 -14.08
CA LYS A 263 -2.27 19.27 -15.43
C LYS A 263 -1.31 20.34 -15.93
N ARG A 264 -1.65 21.62 -15.78
CA ARG A 264 -0.78 22.76 -16.13
C ARG A 264 0.54 22.70 -15.38
N ALA A 265 0.51 22.46 -14.06
CA ALA A 265 1.73 22.36 -13.25
C ALA A 265 2.64 21.21 -13.72
N LYS A 266 2.07 20.05 -14.09
CA LYS A 266 2.84 18.92 -14.66
C LYS A 266 3.47 19.29 -16.00
N VAL A 267 2.69 19.89 -16.91
CA VAL A 267 3.15 20.35 -18.22
C VAL A 267 4.27 21.40 -18.11
N GLU A 268 4.20 22.30 -17.13
CA GLU A 268 5.27 23.27 -16.85
C GLU A 268 6.52 22.61 -16.26
N ALA A 269 6.37 21.60 -15.39
CA ALA A 269 7.48 20.84 -14.85
C ALA A 269 8.24 20.08 -15.96
N ALA A 270 7.53 19.37 -16.85
CA ALA A 270 8.12 18.69 -18.01
C ALA A 270 8.87 19.69 -18.92
N LYS A 271 8.25 20.83 -19.24
CA LYS A 271 8.86 21.91 -20.05
C LYS A 271 10.08 22.59 -19.40
N ASN A 272 10.30 22.41 -18.10
CA ASN A 272 11.50 22.90 -17.42
C ASN A 272 12.60 21.83 -17.34
N LYS A 273 12.24 20.54 -17.19
CA LYS A 273 13.16 19.40 -17.29
C LYS A 273 13.86 19.34 -18.67
N VAL A 274 13.10 19.54 -19.75
CA VAL A 274 13.64 19.58 -21.14
C VAL A 274 14.61 20.75 -21.41
N LYS A 275 14.76 21.71 -20.48
CA LYS A 275 15.76 22.80 -20.60
C LYS A 275 17.11 22.47 -19.94
N THR A 276 17.20 21.40 -19.14
CA THR A 276 18.43 20.98 -18.46
C THR A 276 19.15 19.83 -19.17
N ASP A 277 18.41 19.00 -19.90
CA ASP A 277 18.93 17.86 -20.64
C ASP A 277 18.92 18.13 -22.17
N ASN A 278 19.72 17.39 -22.94
CA ASN A 278 19.98 17.71 -24.35
C ASN A 278 18.76 17.52 -25.27
N GLU A 279 18.62 18.38 -26.27
CA GLU A 279 17.43 18.56 -27.15
C GLU A 279 17.03 17.36 -28.07
N ASN A 280 17.53 16.15 -27.83
CA ASN A 280 17.42 14.98 -28.72
C ASN A 280 16.54 13.84 -28.21
N GLU A 281 15.92 13.95 -27.03
CA GLU A 281 14.96 12.93 -26.56
C GLU A 281 13.59 13.14 -27.23
N GLU A 282 13.00 12.06 -27.76
CA GLU A 282 11.65 12.10 -28.31
C GLU A 282 10.66 12.45 -27.19
N ARG A 283 9.76 13.41 -27.43
CA ARG A 283 8.78 13.83 -26.43
C ARG A 283 7.86 12.67 -26.08
N ASP A 284 8.00 12.13 -24.88
CA ASP A 284 7.02 11.18 -24.36
C ASP A 284 5.68 11.93 -24.16
N MET A 285 4.70 11.53 -24.97
CA MET A 285 3.32 12.04 -24.94
C MET A 285 2.71 11.94 -23.53
N TYR A 286 3.16 10.99 -22.72
CA TYR A 286 2.64 10.72 -21.38
C TYR A 286 3.24 11.61 -20.27
N GLU A 287 4.31 12.38 -20.53
CA GLU A 287 4.80 13.38 -19.57
C GLU A 287 3.87 14.61 -19.47
N GLU A 288 3.15 14.99 -20.53
CA GLU A 288 2.22 16.13 -20.52
C GLU A 288 0.78 15.77 -20.07
N LEU A 289 0.48 14.48 -19.88
CA LEU A 289 -0.84 13.99 -19.44
C LEU A 289 -0.85 13.63 -17.95
N LEU A 290 -1.98 13.83 -17.27
CA LEU A 290 -2.19 13.27 -15.93
C LEU A 290 -2.42 11.75 -16.04
N THR A 291 -1.62 10.96 -15.32
CA THR A 291 -1.77 9.50 -15.21
C THR A 291 -2.96 9.13 -14.31
N HIS A 292 -3.40 7.87 -14.36
CA HIS A 292 -4.45 7.36 -13.44
C HIS A 292 -4.14 7.66 -11.96
N ALA A 293 -2.90 7.44 -11.50
CA ALA A 293 -2.51 7.66 -10.11
C ALA A 293 -2.57 9.15 -9.73
N GLU A 294 -2.16 10.05 -10.64
CA GLU A 294 -2.28 11.49 -10.43
C GLU A 294 -3.74 11.95 -10.45
N LEU A 295 -4.57 11.44 -11.35
CA LEU A 295 -6.01 11.72 -11.39
C LEU A 295 -6.68 11.28 -10.07
N GLN A 296 -6.52 10.02 -9.67
CA GLN A 296 -7.09 9.48 -8.44
C GLN A 296 -6.59 10.23 -7.20
N GLY A 297 -5.28 10.49 -7.10
CA GLY A 297 -4.69 11.22 -5.97
C GLY A 297 -5.20 12.67 -5.87
N ASN A 298 -5.34 13.36 -7.01
CA ASN A 298 -5.94 14.69 -7.05
C ASN A 298 -7.43 14.63 -6.67
N ILE A 299 -8.24 13.70 -7.18
CA ILE A 299 -9.67 13.58 -6.84
C ILE A 299 -9.85 13.37 -5.33
N THR A 300 -9.13 12.42 -4.74
CA THR A 300 -9.16 12.16 -3.29
C THR A 300 -8.75 13.40 -2.49
N LYS A 301 -7.74 14.15 -2.94
CA LYS A 301 -7.34 15.42 -2.32
C LYS A 301 -8.43 16.49 -2.45
N ILE A 302 -8.97 16.73 -3.65
CA ILE A 302 -9.99 17.75 -3.91
C ILE A 302 -11.23 17.49 -3.04
N ASN A 303 -11.64 16.22 -2.92
CA ASN A 303 -12.72 15.80 -2.02
C ASN A 303 -12.42 16.09 -0.54
N LEU A 304 -11.18 15.91 -0.09
CA LEU A 304 -10.77 16.23 1.28
C LEU A 304 -10.73 17.76 1.50
N ASP A 305 -10.12 18.50 0.58
CA ASP A 305 -10.06 19.96 0.61
C ASP A 305 -11.47 20.57 0.69
N ILE A 306 -12.41 20.13 -0.15
CA ILE A 306 -13.81 20.63 -0.17
C ILE A 306 -14.52 20.36 1.17
N LYS A 307 -14.29 19.20 1.79
CA LYS A 307 -14.83 18.90 3.13
C LYS A 307 -14.22 19.80 4.21
N VAL A 308 -12.92 20.07 4.15
CA VAL A 308 -12.23 21.00 5.08
C VAL A 308 -12.72 22.43 4.86
N GLU A 309 -12.89 22.86 3.62
CA GLU A 309 -13.48 24.15 3.24
C GLU A 309 -14.95 24.27 3.67
N LYS A 310 -15.70 23.17 3.75
CA LYS A 310 -17.04 23.16 4.37
C LYS A 310 -16.95 23.35 5.89
N VAL A 311 -16.20 22.51 6.61
CA VAL A 311 -16.04 22.62 8.07
C VAL A 311 -15.53 23.99 8.49
N ASN A 312 -14.55 24.56 7.77
CA ASN A 312 -14.05 25.91 8.04
C ASN A 312 -15.11 27.01 7.81
N ARG A 313 -16.03 26.84 6.86
CA ARG A 313 -17.17 27.76 6.67
C ARG A 313 -18.15 27.63 7.83
N ASP A 314 -18.54 26.41 8.19
CA ASP A 314 -19.52 26.14 9.24
C ASP A 314 -19.01 26.61 10.63
N LEU A 315 -17.71 26.49 10.89
CA LEU A 315 -17.02 27.09 12.04
C LEU A 315 -17.07 28.62 12.04
N THR A 316 -16.94 29.25 10.86
CA THR A 316 -16.88 30.72 10.74
C THR A 316 -18.27 31.36 10.72
N SER A 317 -19.29 30.66 10.24
CA SER A 317 -20.69 31.12 10.19
C SER A 317 -21.43 30.93 11.51
N ASN A 318 -21.07 29.90 12.30
CA ASN A 318 -21.91 29.34 13.35
C ASN A 318 -23.31 28.90 12.83
N GLU A 319 -23.37 28.52 11.55
CA GLU A 319 -24.54 28.00 10.85
C GLU A 319 -24.13 26.75 10.07
N GLY A 320 -24.47 25.56 10.57
CA GLY A 320 -24.10 24.27 9.97
C GLY A 320 -24.50 23.08 10.85
N ASN A 321 -24.00 21.89 10.53
CA ASN A 321 -24.04 20.71 11.41
C ASN A 321 -22.61 20.20 11.60
N LEU A 322 -21.84 20.98 12.38
CA LEU A 322 -20.41 20.83 12.56
C LEU A 322 -20.04 19.41 13.01
N ILE A 323 -20.84 18.80 13.89
CA ILE A 323 -20.65 17.42 14.34
C ILE A 323 -20.71 16.42 13.17
N SER A 324 -21.68 16.57 12.26
CA SER A 324 -21.77 15.71 11.07
C SER A 324 -20.59 15.91 10.13
N ASP A 325 -20.11 17.14 9.96
CA ASP A 325 -19.09 17.45 8.96
C ASP A 325 -17.66 17.18 9.45
N LEU A 326 -17.38 17.33 10.75
CA LEU A 326 -16.19 16.73 11.39
C LEU A 326 -16.19 15.21 11.25
N THR A 327 -17.35 14.55 11.39
CA THR A 327 -17.48 13.10 11.16
C THR A 327 -17.25 12.74 9.68
N ASN A 328 -17.72 13.56 8.73
CA ASN A 328 -17.52 13.38 7.29
C ASN A 328 -16.04 13.56 6.84
N LEU A 329 -15.23 14.28 7.64
CA LEU A 329 -13.77 14.32 7.52
C LEU A 329 -13.05 13.08 8.06
N GLY A 330 -13.77 12.15 8.71
CA GLY A 330 -13.18 10.97 9.35
C GLY A 330 -12.63 11.23 10.76
N ILE A 331 -12.92 12.38 11.38
CA ILE A 331 -12.51 12.67 12.75
C ILE A 331 -13.32 11.79 13.70
N SER A 332 -12.63 10.91 14.42
CA SER A 332 -13.25 10.02 15.41
C SER A 332 -13.36 10.69 16.78
N ASN A 333 -14.32 10.22 17.60
CA ASN A 333 -14.57 10.68 18.97
C ASN A 333 -15.09 12.13 19.13
N VAL A 334 -15.70 12.70 18.09
CA VAL A 334 -16.49 13.94 18.18
C VAL A 334 -17.74 13.68 19.07
N ASP A 335 -17.88 14.33 20.23
CA ASP A 335 -19.09 14.21 21.08
C ASP A 335 -20.09 15.32 20.71
N PRO A 336 -21.33 14.99 20.28
CA PRO A 336 -22.38 15.97 19.99
C PRO A 336 -22.67 16.97 21.13
N LYS A 337 -22.37 16.63 22.39
CA LYS A 337 -22.55 17.54 23.54
C LYS A 337 -21.55 18.69 23.58
N ASN A 338 -20.44 18.55 22.86
CA ASN A 338 -19.34 19.51 22.83
C ASN A 338 -19.37 20.40 21.58
N GLU A 339 -20.46 20.40 20.80
CA GLU A 339 -20.63 21.22 19.59
C GLU A 339 -20.29 22.71 19.84
N SER A 340 -20.75 23.27 20.96
CA SER A 340 -20.46 24.63 21.41
C SER A 340 -19.07 24.86 22.03
N TRP A 341 -18.20 23.86 22.00
CA TRP A 341 -16.76 23.94 22.34
C TRP A 341 -15.86 23.68 21.12
N TYR A 342 -16.44 23.24 19.99
CA TYR A 342 -15.74 23.08 18.72
C TYR A 342 -15.85 24.35 17.85
N LEU A 343 -16.82 25.22 18.16
CA LEU A 343 -17.00 26.60 17.69
C LEU A 343 -16.18 27.58 18.54
#